data_AF-Q1PFI8-F1
#
_entry.id   AF-Q1PFI8-F1
#
_cell.length_a   1.000
_cell.length_b   1.000
_cell.length_c   1.000
_cell.angle_alpha   90.00
_cell.angle_beta   90.00
_cell.angle_gamma   90.00
#
_symmetry.space_group_name_H-M   'P 1'
#
loop_
_entity.id
_entity.type
_entity.pdbx_description
1 polymer ?
#
loop_
_entity_poly.entity_id
_entity_poly.type
_entity_poly.pdbx_seq_one_letter_code
_entity_poly.pdbx_strand_id
1 'polypeptide(L)'
;MLDLSKEVIKIFCILPCKANKSTSNTRILSIYKGDRFSVLQQSKRTGEINIWVTEKEIGNGDNGDDVVWMKFMTLSRPDFPILLSHISTSYFVDNDIYGKSLVLCCPSTKPRQAWVYIVRGDLCKKIKIDGVQCRFQSSVYVPSLITIT
;
A
#
# COMPACT_ATOMS: atom_id res chain seq x y z
N MET A 1 -26.17 13.35 -29.70
CA MET A 1 -25.32 12.18 -30.01
C MET A 1 -24.01 12.41 -29.29
N LEU A 2 -23.80 11.75 -28.15
CA LEU A 2 -22.53 11.83 -27.42
C LEU A 2 -21.53 10.96 -28.19
N ASP A 3 -20.54 11.59 -28.79
CA ASP A 3 -19.43 10.90 -29.43
C ASP A 3 -18.57 10.29 -28.32
N LEU A 4 -18.76 9.00 -28.06
CA LEU A 4 -17.87 8.19 -27.22
C LEU A 4 -16.59 7.96 -28.04
N SER A 5 -15.79 9.02 -28.17
CA SER A 5 -14.41 8.93 -28.64
C SER A 5 -13.77 7.75 -27.91
N LYS A 6 -13.22 6.80 -28.68
CA LYS A 6 -12.61 5.55 -28.19
C LYS A 6 -11.78 5.83 -26.93
N GLU A 7 -12.25 5.36 -25.77
CA GLU A 7 -11.46 5.42 -24.53
C GLU A 7 -10.14 4.68 -24.76
N VAL A 8 -9.05 5.44 -24.89
CA VAL A 8 -7.71 4.87 -24.98
C VAL A 8 -7.29 4.51 -23.57
N ILE A 9 -7.26 3.20 -23.29
CA ILE A 9 -6.69 2.70 -22.04
C ILE A 9 -5.18 2.96 -22.10
N LYS A 10 -4.72 3.99 -21.39
CA LYS A 10 -3.28 4.25 -21.20
C LYS A 10 -2.77 3.47 -20.00
N ILE A 11 -1.68 2.73 -20.19
CA ILE A 11 -0.99 2.06 -19.09
C ILE A 11 -0.18 3.11 -18.35
N PHE A 12 -0.54 3.37 -17.10
CA PHE A 12 0.11 4.42 -16.32
C PHE A 12 1.42 3.95 -15.67
N CYS A 13 1.49 2.68 -15.24
CA CYS A 13 2.72 2.07 -14.72
C CYS A 13 2.65 0.54 -14.74
N ILE A 14 3.81 -0.11 -14.90
CA ILE A 14 3.95 -1.55 -14.69
C ILE A 14 4.42 -1.79 -13.25
N LEU A 15 3.74 -2.65 -12.48
CA LEU A 15 4.13 -2.95 -11.11
C LEU A 15 5.46 -3.75 -11.05
N PRO A 16 6.34 -3.50 -10.05
CA PRO A 16 7.64 -4.15 -9.89
C PRO A 16 7.54 -5.63 -9.46
N CYS A 17 6.31 -6.09 -9.23
CA CYS A 17 6.00 -7.40 -8.73
C CYS A 17 6.10 -8.45 -9.84
N LYS A 18 7.16 -9.26 -9.84
CA LYS A 18 7.31 -10.37 -10.80
C LYS A 18 6.02 -11.20 -10.87
N ALA A 19 5.51 -11.39 -12.08
CA ALA A 19 4.38 -12.28 -12.36
C ALA A 19 4.84 -13.74 -12.23
N ASN A 20 4.98 -14.21 -11.00
CA ASN A 20 5.24 -15.61 -10.77
C ASN A 20 3.93 -16.37 -11.02
N LYS A 21 3.99 -17.51 -11.73
CA LYS A 21 2.83 -18.36 -12.05
C LYS A 21 2.01 -18.80 -10.83
N SER A 22 2.55 -18.67 -9.61
CA SER A 22 1.80 -18.88 -8.38
C SER A 22 1.01 -17.62 -8.00
N THR A 23 -0.32 -17.72 -8.11
CA THR A 23 -1.38 -16.78 -7.69
C THR A 23 -1.40 -16.45 -6.18
N SER A 24 -0.30 -16.69 -5.46
CA SER A 24 -0.26 -16.66 -4.00
C SER A 24 0.18 -15.31 -3.41
N ASN A 25 0.33 -14.25 -4.21
CA ASN A 25 0.70 -12.94 -3.66
C ASN A 25 -0.51 -12.00 -3.57
N THR A 26 -0.66 -11.32 -2.43
CA THR A 26 -1.58 -10.18 -2.29
C THR A 26 -0.83 -8.91 -2.68
N ARG A 27 -1.43 -8.06 -3.52
CA ARG A 27 -0.85 -6.79 -3.99
C ARG A 27 -1.81 -5.65 -3.70
N ILE A 28 -1.28 -4.56 -3.14
CA ILE A 28 -2.06 -3.36 -2.80
C ILE A 28 -1.27 -2.15 -3.28
N LEU A 29 -1.88 -1.31 -4.11
CA LEU A 29 -1.33 -0.04 -4.59
C LEU A 29 -1.82 1.08 -3.67
N SER A 30 -0.95 2.04 -3.36
CA SER A 30 -1.30 3.23 -2.57
C SER A 30 -0.51 4.45 -3.02
N ILE A 31 -0.97 5.64 -2.66
CA ILE A 31 -0.27 6.90 -2.92
C ILE A 31 0.93 6.99 -1.98
N TYR A 32 2.05 7.49 -2.49
CA TYR A 32 3.26 7.78 -1.74
C TYR A 32 3.62 9.24 -1.94
N LYS A 33 3.78 10.00 -0.84
CA LYS A 33 4.20 11.41 -0.87
C LYS A 33 3.37 12.35 -1.79
N GLY A 34 2.13 11.95 -2.14
CA GLY A 34 1.15 12.76 -2.86
C GLY A 34 1.10 12.49 -4.37
N ASP A 35 2.26 12.38 -5.00
CA ASP A 35 2.46 12.35 -6.47
C ASP A 35 3.22 11.10 -6.97
N ARG A 36 3.56 10.21 -6.04
CA ARG A 36 4.23 8.94 -6.30
C ARG A 36 3.35 7.78 -5.91
N PHE A 37 3.76 6.57 -6.30
CA PHE A 37 3.11 5.35 -5.85
C PHE A 37 3.98 4.55 -4.92
N SER A 38 3.30 3.81 -4.06
CA SER A 38 3.84 2.65 -3.38
C SER A 38 3.04 1.42 -3.76
N VAL A 39 3.68 0.26 -3.72
CA VAL A 39 3.00 -1.03 -3.85
C VAL A 39 3.50 -1.96 -2.76
N LEU A 40 2.56 -2.55 -2.04
CA LEU A 40 2.79 -3.62 -1.08
C LEU A 40 2.49 -4.95 -1.74
N GLN A 41 3.44 -5.87 -1.72
CA GLN A 41 3.21 -7.27 -2.07
C GLN A 41 3.48 -8.16 -0.86
N GLN A 42 2.51 -8.98 -0.47
CA GLN A 42 2.71 -10.04 0.51
C GLN A 42 2.65 -11.41 -0.13
N SER A 43 3.62 -12.26 0.18
CA SER A 43 3.59 -13.69 -0.11
C SER A 43 2.64 -14.40 0.86
N LYS A 44 1.55 -15.00 0.37
CA LYS A 44 0.65 -15.81 1.21
C LYS A 44 1.32 -17.07 1.76
N ARG A 45 2.43 -17.51 1.14
CA ARG A 45 3.18 -18.70 1.56
C ARG A 45 4.12 -18.40 2.73
N THR A 46 4.86 -17.30 2.65
CA THR A 46 5.92 -16.97 3.62
C THR A 46 5.50 -15.87 4.60
N GLY A 47 4.41 -15.16 4.33
CA GLY A 47 4.02 -13.95 5.06
C GLY A 47 4.89 -12.73 4.75
N GLU A 48 5.98 -12.91 3.99
CA GLU A 48 6.92 -11.83 3.64
C GLU A 48 6.20 -10.73 2.86
N ILE A 49 6.35 -9.50 3.35
CA ILE A 49 5.88 -8.27 2.75
C ILE A 49 7.07 -7.56 2.12
N ASN A 50 6.97 -7.27 0.83
CA ASN A 50 7.87 -6.37 0.14
C ASN A 50 7.11 -5.12 -0.26
N ILE A 51 7.73 -3.97 -0.05
CA ILE A 51 7.17 -2.68 -0.42
C ILE A 51 8.14 -2.02 -1.39
N TRP A 52 7.59 -1.48 -2.47
CA TRP A 52 8.31 -0.62 -3.41
C TRP A 52 7.64 0.73 -3.48
N VAL A 53 8.43 1.74 -3.81
CA VAL A 53 7.95 3.09 -4.11
C VAL A 53 8.52 3.52 -5.46
N THR A 54 7.82 4.40 -6.16
CA THR A 54 8.40 5.03 -7.35
C THR A 54 9.50 6.00 -6.92
N GLU A 55 10.58 6.06 -7.70
CA GLU A 55 11.70 6.95 -7.43
C GLU A 55 11.27 8.41 -7.60
N LYS A 56 10.65 8.69 -8.75
CA LYS A 56 10.21 10.01 -9.19
C LYS A 56 8.69 10.10 -9.18
N GLU A 57 8.21 11.35 -9.18
CA GLU A 57 6.81 11.70 -9.44
C GLU A 57 6.36 11.05 -10.74
N ILE A 58 5.10 10.64 -10.77
CA ILE A 58 4.57 9.93 -11.94
C ILE A 58 3.91 10.94 -12.86
N GLY A 59 4.53 11.18 -14.00
CA GLY A 59 3.97 12.00 -15.07
C GLY A 59 2.96 11.23 -15.92
N ASN A 60 2.20 11.95 -16.74
CA ASN A 60 1.25 11.40 -17.72
C ASN A 60 1.96 10.84 -18.98
N GLY A 61 3.03 10.06 -18.81
CA GLY A 61 3.75 9.43 -19.92
C GLY A 61 2.94 8.34 -20.61
N ASP A 62 3.19 8.11 -21.90
CA ASP A 62 2.24 7.38 -22.75
C ASP A 62 2.18 5.86 -22.53
N ASN A 63 3.15 5.22 -21.86
CA ASN A 63 3.19 3.75 -21.75
C ASN A 63 3.57 3.17 -20.37
N GLY A 64 3.86 3.99 -19.34
CA GLY A 64 4.15 3.52 -17.98
C GLY A 64 5.45 2.72 -17.78
N ASP A 65 6.22 2.47 -18.84
CA ASP A 65 7.51 1.76 -18.84
C ASP A 65 8.63 2.59 -18.19
N ASP A 66 8.52 3.92 -18.19
CA ASP A 66 9.51 4.83 -17.60
C ASP A 66 9.44 4.89 -16.06
N VAL A 67 8.47 4.20 -15.44
CA VAL A 67 8.28 4.22 -13.99
C VAL A 67 9.33 3.34 -13.31
N VAL A 68 10.34 4.00 -12.73
CA VAL A 68 11.36 3.34 -11.93
C VAL A 68 10.85 3.07 -10.52
N TRP A 69 10.82 1.80 -10.14
CA TRP A 69 10.47 1.34 -8.80
C TRP A 69 11.71 1.01 -7.98
N MET A 70 11.77 1.52 -6.77
CA MET A 70 12.82 1.19 -5.80
C MET A 70 12.25 0.41 -4.63
N LYS A 71 13.01 -0.59 -4.18
CA LYS A 71 12.62 -1.38 -3.00
C LYS A 71 12.68 -0.50 -1.75
N PHE A 72 11.52 -0.27 -1.16
CA PHE A 72 11.38 0.58 0.02
C PHE A 72 11.78 -0.19 1.27
N MET A 73 11.11 -1.30 1.56
CA MET A 73 11.45 -2.17 2.70
C MET A 73 10.95 -3.60 2.49
N THR A 74 11.50 -4.53 3.28
CA THR A 74 10.99 -5.90 3.42
C THR A 74 10.68 -6.17 4.87
N LEU A 75 9.55 -6.83 5.12
CA LEU A 75 9.14 -7.32 6.43
C LEU A 75 8.88 -8.81 6.32
N SER A 76 9.51 -9.59 7.18
CA SER A 76 9.20 -11.00 7.36
C SER A 76 9.03 -11.23 8.85
N ARG A 77 7.78 -11.27 9.31
CA ARG A 77 7.48 -11.46 10.73
C ARG A 77 6.29 -12.41 10.91
N PRO A 78 6.36 -13.34 11.88
CA PRO A 78 5.28 -14.29 12.13
C PRO A 78 4.04 -13.64 12.78
N ASP A 79 4.18 -12.47 13.40
CA ASP A 79 3.10 -11.73 14.07
C ASP A 79 2.25 -10.89 13.09
N PHE A 80 2.66 -10.82 11.82
CA PHE A 80 1.96 -10.06 10.79
C PHE A 80 0.77 -10.84 10.20
N PRO A 81 -0.37 -10.18 9.97
CA PRO A 81 -1.51 -10.84 9.37
C PRO A 81 -1.24 -11.18 7.90
N ILE A 82 -1.80 -12.30 7.45
CA ILE A 82 -1.92 -12.57 6.01
C ILE A 82 -2.99 -11.63 5.46
N LEU A 83 -2.56 -10.70 4.63
CA LEU A 83 -3.38 -9.71 3.96
C LEU A 83 -4.27 -10.38 2.94
N LEU A 84 -5.56 -10.18 3.13
CA LEU A 84 -6.57 -10.44 2.11
C LEU A 84 -6.70 -9.18 1.26
N SER A 85 -6.76 -9.35 -0.06
CA SER A 85 -7.18 -8.27 -0.96
C SER A 85 -8.64 -7.96 -0.64
N HIS A 86 -8.84 -6.99 0.23
CA HIS A 86 -10.13 -6.61 0.80
C HIS A 86 -10.21 -5.09 0.80
N ILE A 87 -11.40 -4.54 0.56
CA ILE A 87 -11.62 -3.09 0.51
C ILE A 87 -11.26 -2.37 1.83
N SER A 88 -11.20 -3.13 2.93
CA SER A 88 -10.82 -2.62 4.26
C SER A 88 -9.32 -2.72 4.55
N THR A 89 -8.49 -3.16 3.61
CA THR A 89 -7.04 -3.20 3.80
C THR A 89 -6.44 -1.95 3.17
N SER A 90 -5.87 -1.09 3.99
CA SER A 90 -5.13 0.10 3.54
C SER A 90 -3.76 0.10 4.18
N TYR A 91 -2.81 0.77 3.53
CA TYR A 91 -1.51 0.99 4.13
C TYR A 91 -0.94 2.34 3.68
N PHE A 92 -0.01 2.82 4.50
CA PHE A 92 0.75 4.03 4.28
C PHE A 92 2.21 3.76 4.64
N VAL A 93 3.12 4.32 3.85
CA VAL A 93 4.56 4.20 4.07
C VAL A 93 5.18 5.58 4.05
N ASP A 94 6.15 5.77 4.94
CA ASP A 94 6.87 7.03 5.03
C ASP A 94 8.33 6.81 5.38
N ASN A 95 9.18 7.71 4.93
CA ASN A 95 10.58 7.80 5.29
C ASN A 95 10.84 9.19 5.85
N ASP A 96 10.83 9.28 7.18
CA ASP A 96 11.04 10.52 7.94
C ASP A 96 12.40 10.51 8.64
N ILE A 97 12.64 11.48 9.55
CA ILE A 97 13.87 11.56 10.34
C ILE A 97 14.12 10.33 11.24
N TYR A 98 13.08 9.54 11.52
CA TYR A 98 13.14 8.30 12.30
C TYR A 98 13.25 7.06 11.40
N GLY A 99 13.39 7.25 10.08
CA GLY A 99 13.58 6.21 9.10
C GLY A 99 12.28 5.70 8.46
N LYS A 100 12.39 4.55 7.79
CA LYS A 100 11.29 3.94 7.05
C LYS A 100 10.25 3.34 7.99
N SER A 101 8.99 3.62 7.70
CA SER A 101 7.85 3.14 8.45
C SER A 101 6.73 2.62 7.57
N LEU A 102 5.95 1.70 8.12
CA LEU A 102 4.72 1.15 7.56
C LEU A 102 3.60 1.30 8.58
N VAL A 103 2.51 1.92 8.18
CA VAL A 103 1.22 1.86 8.87
C VAL A 103 0.29 0.99 8.03
N LEU A 104 -0.18 -0.11 8.59
CA LEU A 104 -1.09 -1.04 7.94
C LEU A 104 -2.39 -1.08 8.74
N CYS A 105 -3.51 -0.86 8.07
CA CYS A 105 -4.83 -1.09 8.64
C CYS A 105 -5.50 -2.25 7.93
N CYS A 106 -5.91 -3.28 8.67
CA CYS A 106 -6.55 -4.43 8.06
C CYS A 106 -7.55 -5.13 9.01
N PRO A 107 -8.59 -5.78 8.46
CA PRO A 107 -9.46 -6.65 9.24
C PRO A 107 -8.77 -7.99 9.53
N SER A 108 -9.08 -8.55 10.69
CA SER A 108 -8.91 -9.98 10.99
C SER A 108 -10.26 -10.67 10.92
N THR A 109 -10.27 -11.92 10.45
CA THR A 109 -11.48 -12.74 10.39
C THR A 109 -11.74 -13.52 11.68
N LYS A 110 -10.70 -13.75 12.50
CA LYS A 110 -10.77 -14.50 13.76
C LYS A 110 -9.81 -13.89 14.81
N PRO A 111 -10.32 -13.15 15.81
CA PRO A 111 -11.68 -12.61 15.91
C PRO A 111 -11.96 -11.57 14.82
N ARG A 112 -13.24 -11.34 14.52
CA ARG A 112 -13.69 -10.27 13.62
C ARG A 112 -13.39 -8.90 14.21
N GLN A 113 -12.25 -8.33 13.83
CA GLN A 113 -11.74 -7.09 14.41
C GLN A 113 -10.87 -6.33 13.42
N ALA A 114 -10.86 -5.01 13.49
CA ALA A 114 -9.88 -4.20 12.77
C ALA A 114 -8.64 -3.90 13.62
N TRP A 115 -7.48 -3.90 12.98
CA TRP A 115 -6.18 -3.66 13.61
C TRP A 115 -5.40 -2.62 12.83
N VAL A 116 -4.62 -1.82 13.56
CA VAL A 116 -3.56 -0.98 13.01
C VAL A 116 -2.22 -1.55 13.44
N TYR A 117 -1.34 -1.78 12.48
CA TYR A 117 0.06 -2.16 12.70
C TYR A 117 0.93 -0.96 12.33
N ILE A 118 1.83 -0.57 13.23
CA ILE A 118 2.82 0.48 13.01
C ILE A 118 4.18 -0.18 13.12
N VAL A 119 4.95 -0.15 12.03
CA VAL A 119 6.29 -0.73 11.98
C VAL A 119 7.31 0.33 11.65
N ARG A 120 8.43 0.33 12.39
CA ARG A 120 9.58 1.20 12.19
C ARG A 120 10.83 0.46 12.67
N GLY A 121 11.74 0.12 11.75
CA GLY A 121 12.85 -0.78 12.07
C GLY A 121 12.34 -2.10 12.66
N ASP A 122 12.86 -2.48 13.82
CA ASP A 122 12.48 -3.71 14.53
C ASP A 122 11.19 -3.58 15.38
N LEU A 123 10.71 -2.34 15.58
CA LEU A 123 9.51 -2.06 16.36
C LEU A 123 8.26 -2.42 15.55
N CYS A 124 7.35 -3.16 16.16
CA CYS A 124 6.01 -3.42 15.65
C CYS A 124 4.99 -3.17 16.77
N LYS A 125 4.14 -2.16 16.59
CA LYS A 125 3.01 -1.87 17.49
C LYS A 125 1.72 -2.31 16.82
N LYS A 126 0.93 -3.10 17.55
CA LYS A 126 -0.40 -3.56 17.13
C LYS A 126 -1.47 -2.89 17.99
N ILE A 127 -2.42 -2.22 17.36
CA ILE A 127 -3.48 -1.44 18.01
C ILE A 127 -4.83 -1.96 17.52
N LYS A 128 -5.72 -2.28 18.47
CA LYS A 128 -7.10 -2.69 18.16
C LYS A 128 -7.93 -1.45 17.84
N ILE A 129 -8.76 -1.51 16.80
CA ILE A 129 -9.81 -0.52 16.58
C ILE A 129 -11.10 -1.09 17.17
N ASP A 130 -11.56 -0.52 18.28
CA ASP A 130 -12.83 -0.90 18.90
C ASP A 130 -14.02 -0.40 18.06
N GLY A 131 -15.16 -1.11 18.15
CA GLY A 131 -16.39 -0.77 17.43
C GLY A 131 -16.39 -1.09 15.93
N VAL A 132 -15.26 -1.44 15.31
CA VAL A 132 -15.18 -1.79 13.88
C VAL A 132 -15.18 -3.31 13.69
N GLN A 133 -16.32 -3.86 13.26
CA GLN A 133 -16.53 -5.31 13.25
C GLN A 133 -15.97 -6.05 12.04
N CYS A 134 -15.75 -5.44 10.85
CA CYS A 134 -15.06 -6.13 9.74
C CYS A 134 -14.89 -5.27 8.46
N ARG A 135 -15.88 -4.44 8.11
CA ARG A 135 -15.84 -3.57 6.93
C ARG A 135 -15.64 -2.14 7.35
N PHE A 136 -14.62 -1.50 6.80
CA PHE A 136 -14.34 -0.09 7.01
C PHE A 136 -13.54 0.42 5.81
N GLN A 137 -13.58 1.73 5.62
CA GLN A 137 -12.61 2.44 4.81
C GLN A 137 -11.73 3.24 5.75
N SER A 138 -10.47 3.38 5.39
CA SER A 138 -9.52 4.17 6.16
C SER A 138 -8.73 5.04 5.21
N SER A 139 -8.41 6.24 5.68
CA SER A 139 -7.63 7.22 4.97
C SER A 139 -6.57 7.74 5.92
N VAL A 140 -5.38 8.02 5.38
CA VAL A 140 -4.33 8.69 6.15
C VAL A 140 -4.37 10.16 5.77
N TYR A 141 -4.50 11.02 6.78
CA TYR A 141 -4.40 12.46 6.62
C TYR A 141 -3.08 12.91 7.24
N VAL A 142 -2.21 13.48 6.41
CA VAL A 142 -0.99 14.14 6.87
C VAL A 142 -1.31 15.63 6.96
N PRO A 143 -1.48 16.20 8.16
CA PRO A 143 -1.81 17.62 8.29
C PRO A 143 -0.66 18.47 7.74
N SER A 144 -0.99 19.38 6.83
CA SER A 144 -0.09 20.46 6.46
C SER A 144 -0.17 21.56 7.53
N LEU A 145 0.98 22.01 8.05
CA LEU A 145 1.04 23.18 8.94
C LEU A 145 0.99 24.50 8.14
N ILE A 146 0.82 24.43 6.83
CA ILE A 146 0.62 25.61 5.99
C ILE A 146 -0.81 26.10 6.23
N THR A 147 -0.94 27.27 6.84
CA THR A 147 -2.22 27.94 7.02
C THR A 147 -2.84 28.19 5.65
N ILE A 148 -4.04 27.66 5.41
CA ILE A 148 -4.85 28.04 4.25
C ILE A 148 -5.49 29.38 4.62
N THR A 149 -4.89 30.47 4.17
CA THR A 149 -5.44 31.83 4.26
C THR A 149 -6.24 32.16 3.03
#